data_AF-A0A6S6LX03-F1
#
_entry.id   AF-A0A6S6LX03-F1
#
_cell.length_a   1.000
_cell.length_b   1.000
_cell.length_c   1.000
_cell.angle_alpha   90.00
_cell.angle_beta   90.00
_cell.angle_gamma   90.00
#
_symmetry.space_group_name_H-M   'P 1'
#
loop_
_entity.id
_entity.type
_entity.pdbx_description
1 polymer ?
#
loop_
_entity_poly.entity_id
_entity_poly.type
_entity_poly.pdbx_seq_one_letter_code
_entity_poly.pdbx_strand_id
1 'polypeptide(L)'
;MTVLAVARNKHRSEKNGVDGKGRQVVAPAYAAELSIDSGDPAWFEKARTIVTSSGYIERLLRVGKTVVRRMEHIIVWEMVNGKKVPKGWVVHHVNERKDDNDPLNLVALPPRLHRELHVRLRELSNECNGLLHAVRRLELTQEHVVRATRLDELRKYWFGE
;
A
#
# COMPACT_ATOMS: atom_id res chain seq x y z
N MET A 1 -29.84 -12.01 15.17
CA MET A 1 -28.55 -11.62 15.75
C MET A 1 -27.79 -12.90 16.04
N THR A 2 -26.78 -13.22 15.22
CA THR A 2 -26.03 -14.48 15.37
C THR A 2 -24.56 -14.15 15.52
N VAL A 3 -24.04 -14.54 16.68
CA VAL A 3 -22.65 -14.37 17.12
C VAL A 3 -21.76 -15.29 16.28
N LEU A 4 -20.78 -14.73 15.59
CA LEU A 4 -19.80 -15.49 14.79
C LEU A 4 -18.75 -16.11 15.72
N ALA A 5 -18.61 -17.43 15.60
CA ALA A 5 -17.70 -18.27 16.36
C ALA A 5 -16.24 -18.02 15.95
N VAL A 6 -15.37 -17.88 16.95
CA VAL A 6 -13.91 -17.82 16.80
C VAL A 6 -13.38 -19.23 16.58
N ALA A 7 -12.98 -19.54 15.34
CA ALA A 7 -12.28 -20.77 15.01
C ALA A 7 -10.80 -20.64 15.42
N ARG A 8 -10.41 -21.36 16.48
CA ARG A 8 -9.01 -21.64 16.82
C ARG A 8 -8.42 -22.55 15.76
N ASN A 9 -7.40 -22.10 15.02
CA ASN A 9 -6.69 -22.97 14.09
C ASN A 9 -5.30 -23.36 14.61
N LYS A 10 -5.08 -24.68 14.67
CA LYS A 10 -3.87 -25.33 15.18
C LYS A 10 -2.71 -25.16 14.19
N HIS A 11 -1.53 -24.92 14.75
CA HIS A 11 -0.25 -24.84 14.07
C HIS A 11 -0.01 -25.98 13.06
N ARG A 12 0.36 -25.60 11.83
CA ARG A 12 1.15 -26.44 10.93
C ARG A 12 2.28 -25.59 10.36
N SER A 13 3.50 -25.94 10.74
CA SER A 13 4.74 -25.29 10.28
C SER A 13 5.05 -25.68 8.85
N GLU A 14 5.48 -24.75 7.99
CA GLU A 14 6.41 -25.07 6.90
C GLU A 14 7.12 -23.84 6.31
N LYS A 15 8.42 -23.77 6.67
CA LYS A 15 9.62 -23.41 5.88
C LYS A 15 9.86 -21.95 5.45
N ASN A 16 10.74 -21.33 6.25
CA ASN A 16 11.21 -19.95 6.20
C ASN A 16 12.37 -19.73 5.22
N GLY A 17 12.25 -18.73 4.35
CA GLY A 17 13.39 -18.10 3.66
C GLY A 17 13.97 -16.97 4.51
N VAL A 18 15.27 -17.00 4.76
CA VAL A 18 16.00 -16.04 5.61
C VAL A 18 16.90 -15.16 4.74
N ASP A 19 16.91 -13.84 4.97
CA ASP A 19 17.84 -12.93 4.30
C ASP A 19 19.20 -12.85 5.03
N GLY A 20 20.21 -12.23 4.39
CA GLY A 20 21.58 -12.12 4.91
C GLY A 20 21.75 -11.30 6.20
N LYS A 21 20.65 -10.90 6.87
CA LYS A 21 20.63 -10.30 8.21
C LYS A 21 19.69 -11.02 9.18
N GLY A 22 19.16 -12.19 8.81
CA GLY A 22 18.41 -13.05 9.73
C GLY A 22 16.98 -12.61 10.00
N ARG A 23 16.38 -11.71 9.21
CA ARG A 23 14.97 -11.31 9.43
C ARG A 23 14.03 -12.07 8.51
N GLN A 24 13.03 -12.69 9.13
CA GLN A 24 11.95 -13.43 8.48
C GLN A 24 11.02 -12.43 7.77
N VAL A 25 10.85 -12.54 6.45
CA VAL A 25 9.89 -11.72 5.69
C VAL A 25 8.75 -12.61 5.24
N VAL A 26 7.81 -12.85 6.16
CA VAL A 26 6.51 -13.46 5.82
C VAL A 26 5.73 -12.52 4.91
N ALA A 27 4.91 -13.07 4.01
CA ALA A 27 3.87 -12.29 3.36
C ALA A 27 3.07 -11.57 4.47
N PRO A 28 2.87 -10.25 4.37
CA PRO A 28 2.31 -9.48 5.47
C PRO A 28 0.88 -9.97 5.80
N ALA A 29 0.52 -9.95 7.09
CA ALA A 29 -0.65 -10.63 7.64
C ALA A 29 -1.98 -10.31 6.90
N TYR A 30 -2.12 -9.09 6.38
CA TYR A 30 -3.29 -8.67 5.60
C TYR A 30 -3.51 -9.50 4.32
N ALA A 31 -2.45 -10.05 3.73
CA ALA A 31 -2.53 -10.85 2.49
C ALA A 31 -3.25 -12.18 2.72
N ALA A 32 -3.04 -12.81 3.88
CA ALA A 32 -3.68 -14.06 4.25
C ALA A 32 -5.15 -13.86 4.66
N GLU A 33 -5.45 -12.75 5.34
CA GLU A 33 -6.80 -12.45 5.82
C GLU A 33 -7.75 -12.03 4.69
N LEU A 34 -7.26 -11.30 3.68
CA LEU A 34 -8.12 -10.78 2.63
C LEU A 34 -8.46 -11.79 1.52
N SER A 35 -7.77 -12.95 1.45
CA SER A 35 -7.99 -13.96 0.38
C SER A 35 -7.98 -13.38 -1.04
N ILE A 36 -7.27 -12.27 -1.27
CA ILE A 36 -7.23 -11.57 -2.56
C ILE A 36 -6.13 -12.21 -3.42
N ASP A 37 -6.52 -12.90 -4.49
CA ASP A 37 -5.60 -13.27 -5.57
C ASP A 37 -5.41 -12.07 -6.48
N SER A 38 -4.21 -11.47 -6.43
CA SER A 38 -3.89 -10.29 -7.25
C SER A 38 -3.82 -10.60 -8.76
N GLY A 39 -3.61 -11.87 -9.13
CA GLY A 39 -3.15 -12.24 -10.47
C GLY A 39 -1.81 -11.59 -10.89
N ASP A 40 -1.18 -10.77 -10.03
CA ASP A 40 0.11 -10.14 -10.26
C ASP A 40 1.21 -11.16 -9.98
N PRO A 41 2.03 -11.49 -10.98
CA PRO A 41 3.12 -12.44 -10.81
C PRO A 41 4.08 -12.09 -9.65
N ALA A 42 4.24 -10.80 -9.33
CA ALA A 42 5.12 -10.32 -8.26
C ALA A 42 4.53 -10.47 -6.85
N TRP A 43 3.24 -10.81 -6.73
CA TRP A 43 2.59 -11.10 -5.45
C TRP A 43 2.81 -12.55 -5.00
N PHE A 44 3.11 -13.47 -5.93
CA PHE A 44 3.33 -14.88 -5.58
C PHE A 44 4.57 -15.08 -4.71
N GLU A 45 4.54 -16.18 -3.96
CA GLU A 45 5.55 -16.62 -2.98
C GLU A 45 6.98 -16.70 -3.54
N LYS A 46 7.13 -16.80 -4.87
CA LYS A 46 8.42 -16.86 -5.56
C LYS A 46 9.07 -15.49 -5.77
N ALA A 47 8.37 -14.38 -5.55
CA ALA A 47 8.96 -13.06 -5.65
C ALA A 47 9.82 -12.76 -4.43
N ARG A 48 11.04 -12.27 -4.66
CA ARG A 48 11.93 -11.82 -3.59
C ARG A 48 11.49 -10.44 -3.11
N THR A 49 11.46 -10.25 -1.79
CA THR A 49 11.25 -8.94 -1.18
C THR A 49 12.58 -8.21 -0.99
N ILE A 50 12.62 -6.92 -1.35
CA ILE A 50 13.77 -6.03 -1.10
C ILE A 50 13.25 -4.74 -0.45
N VAL A 51 13.92 -4.30 0.60
CA VAL A 51 13.71 -2.95 1.16
C VAL A 51 14.71 -1.99 0.49
N THR A 52 14.21 -0.93 -0.12
CA THR A 52 15.04 0.08 -0.79
C THR A 52 15.79 0.93 0.23
N SER A 53 16.83 1.63 -0.21
CA SER A 53 17.54 2.62 0.63
C SER A 53 16.62 3.76 1.11
N SER A 54 15.52 4.03 0.40
CA SER A 54 14.52 5.03 0.74
C SER A 54 13.40 4.52 1.64
N GLY A 55 13.42 3.23 2.01
CA GLY A 55 12.49 2.59 2.95
C GLY A 55 11.25 1.95 2.33
N TYR A 56 11.13 1.94 1.00
CA TYR A 56 10.02 1.24 0.33
C TYR A 56 10.28 -0.26 0.21
N ILE A 57 9.21 -1.03 0.06
CA ILE A 57 9.28 -2.46 -0.24
C ILE A 57 9.07 -2.71 -1.73
N GLU A 58 10.00 -3.41 -2.37
CA GLU A 58 9.94 -3.90 -3.75
C GLU A 58 9.76 -5.42 -3.78
N ARG A 59 8.89 -5.88 -4.69
CA ARG A 59 8.73 -7.28 -5.07
C ARG A 59 9.43 -7.54 -6.39
N LEU A 60 10.38 -8.46 -6.38
CA LEU A 60 11.18 -8.84 -7.54
C LEU A 60 10.80 -10.24 -7.99
N LEU A 61 10.22 -10.33 -9.18
CA LEU A 61 9.94 -11.61 -9.82
C LEU A 61 10.93 -11.86 -10.96
N ARG A 62 11.57 -13.03 -10.95
CA ARG A 62 12.36 -13.50 -12.08
C ARG A 62 11.48 -14.26 -13.05
N VAL A 63 11.40 -13.78 -14.29
CA VAL A 63 10.67 -14.42 -15.39
C VAL A 63 11.67 -14.75 -16.50
N GLY A 64 12.13 -16.01 -16.53
CA GLY A 64 13.22 -16.44 -17.41
C GLY A 64 14.51 -15.65 -17.14
N LYS A 65 15.01 -14.94 -18.14
CA LYS A 65 16.20 -14.08 -18.03
C LYS A 65 15.89 -12.66 -17.52
N THR A 66 14.61 -12.28 -17.47
CA THR A 66 14.18 -10.94 -17.09
C THR A 66 13.82 -10.87 -15.60
N VAL A 67 14.04 -9.72 -14.99
CA VAL A 67 13.59 -9.42 -13.62
C VAL A 67 12.55 -8.31 -13.68
N VAL A 68 11.34 -8.61 -13.25
CA VAL A 68 10.25 -7.65 -13.07
C VAL A 68 10.32 -7.10 -11.65
N ARG A 69 10.30 -5.77 -11.50
CA ARG A 69 10.28 -5.09 -10.20
C ARG A 69 8.97 -4.33 -10.07
N ARG A 70 8.30 -4.49 -8.94
CA ARG A 70 7.03 -3.82 -8.62
C ARG A 70 7.10 -3.32 -7.18
N MET A 71 6.61 -2.11 -6.93
CA MET A 71 6.53 -1.56 -5.57
C MET A 71 5.37 -2.24 -4.83
N GLU A 72 5.60 -2.78 -3.63
CA GLU A 72 4.60 -3.56 -2.91
C GLU A 72 3.34 -2.75 -2.62
N HIS A 73 3.49 -1.50 -2.13
CA HIS A 73 2.37 -0.60 -1.87
C HIS A 73 1.48 -0.34 -3.10
N ILE A 74 2.04 -0.37 -4.32
CA ILE A 74 1.24 -0.26 -5.55
C ILE A 74 0.44 -1.54 -5.76
N ILE A 75 1.09 -2.71 -5.64
CA ILE A 75 0.42 -4.01 -5.81
C ILE A 75 -0.76 -4.14 -4.84
N VAL A 76 -0.52 -3.83 -3.56
CA VAL A 76 -1.56 -3.91 -2.51
C VAL A 76 -2.72 -2.98 -2.80
N TRP A 77 -2.44 -1.73 -3.20
CA TRP A 77 -3.50 -0.80 -3.56
C TRP A 77 -4.32 -1.30 -4.76
N GLU A 78 -3.66 -1.79 -5.81
CA GLU A 78 -4.33 -2.32 -7.01
C GLU A 78 -5.23 -3.52 -6.69
N MET A 79 -4.76 -4.40 -5.80
CA MET A 79 -5.48 -5.58 -5.33
C MET A 79 -6.79 -5.22 -4.63
N VAL A 80 -6.71 -4.34 -3.62
CA VAL A 80 -7.87 -3.98 -2.78
C VAL A 80 -8.89 -3.17 -3.58
N ASN A 81 -8.44 -2.39 -4.56
CA ASN A 81 -9.32 -1.57 -5.39
C ASN A 81 -9.81 -2.28 -6.66
N GLY A 82 -9.33 -3.50 -6.95
CA GLY A 82 -9.70 -4.28 -8.14
C GLY A 82 -9.37 -3.60 -9.47
N LYS A 83 -8.44 -2.63 -9.47
CA LYS A 83 -8.08 -1.83 -10.65
C LYS A 83 -6.64 -1.34 -10.58
N LYS A 84 -6.06 -1.03 -11.74
CA LYS A 84 -4.73 -0.42 -11.81
C LYS A 84 -4.74 1.00 -11.23
N VAL A 85 -3.62 1.40 -10.63
CA VAL A 85 -3.42 2.81 -10.24
C VAL A 85 -3.57 3.65 -11.52
N PRO A 86 -4.40 4.72 -11.52
CA PRO A 86 -4.60 5.52 -12.71
C PRO A 86 -3.28 6.05 -13.27
N LYS A 87 -3.17 6.17 -14.60
CA LYS A 87 -1.91 6.55 -15.25
C LYS A 87 -1.38 7.87 -14.69
N GLY A 88 -0.13 7.83 -14.23
CA GLY A 88 0.57 8.99 -13.65
C GLY A 88 0.18 9.32 -12.21
N TRP A 89 -0.74 8.59 -11.58
CA TRP A 89 -1.01 8.72 -10.15
C TRP A 89 0.05 8.00 -9.34
N VAL A 90 0.16 8.38 -8.07
CA VAL A 90 1.07 7.78 -7.09
C VAL A 90 0.28 7.31 -5.87
N VAL A 91 0.78 6.29 -5.19
CA VAL A 91 0.19 5.80 -3.94
C VAL A 91 0.95 6.42 -2.76
N HIS A 92 0.20 6.88 -1.77
CA HIS A 92 0.67 7.61 -0.59
C HIS A 92 0.40 6.79 0.67
N HIS A 93 1.38 6.74 1.57
CA HIS A 93 1.27 6.13 2.89
C HIS A 93 0.69 7.12 3.90
N VAL A 94 -0.53 6.87 4.38
CA VAL A 94 -1.29 7.77 5.25
C VAL A 94 -0.56 8.03 6.57
N ASN A 95 0.18 7.07 7.10
CA ASN A 95 0.98 7.21 8.32
C ASN A 95 2.44 7.63 8.09
N GLU A 96 2.82 7.95 6.85
CA GLU A 96 4.18 8.33 6.42
C GLU A 96 5.26 7.24 6.59
N ARG A 97 4.86 6.01 6.94
CA ARG A 97 5.74 4.84 7.05
C ARG A 97 5.70 4.03 5.75
N LYS A 98 6.80 4.07 5.00
CA LYS A 98 6.93 3.44 3.67
C LYS A 98 6.98 1.91 3.68
N ASP A 99 7.24 1.33 4.85
CA ASP A 99 7.26 -0.11 5.08
C ASP A 99 5.89 -0.66 5.53
N ASP A 100 4.95 0.23 5.87
CA ASP A 100 3.60 -0.15 6.29
C ASP A 100 2.64 -0.17 5.10
N ASN A 101 2.55 -1.34 4.46
CA ASN A 101 1.70 -1.54 3.29
C ASN A 101 0.31 -2.07 3.65
N ASP A 102 -0.20 -1.84 4.86
CA ASP A 102 -1.60 -2.13 5.17
C ASP A 102 -2.52 -1.40 4.16
N PRO A 103 -3.51 -2.07 3.54
CA PRO A 103 -4.40 -1.45 2.58
C PRO A 103 -5.08 -0.15 3.05
N LEU A 104 -5.43 -0.06 4.34
CA LEU A 104 -6.05 1.13 4.93
C LEU A 104 -5.05 2.29 5.09
N ASN A 105 -3.76 2.00 5.03
CA ASN A 105 -2.68 2.98 5.05
C ASN A 105 -2.32 3.50 3.65
N LEU A 106 -3.00 3.08 2.58
CA LEU A 106 -2.62 3.39 1.21
C LEU A 106 -3.72 4.13 0.44
N VAL A 107 -3.39 5.30 -0.12
CA VAL A 107 -4.31 6.08 -0.96
C VAL A 107 -3.65 6.50 -2.27
N ALA A 108 -4.36 6.41 -3.40
CA ALA A 108 -3.85 6.90 -4.68
C ALA A 108 -4.22 8.37 -4.89
N LEU A 109 -3.24 9.19 -5.31
CA LEU A 109 -3.41 10.61 -5.55
C LEU A 109 -2.75 11.05 -6.87
N PRO A 110 -3.30 12.07 -7.56
CA PRO A 110 -2.58 12.77 -8.61
C PRO A 110 -1.29 13.40 -8.08
N PRO A 111 -0.20 13.48 -8.88
CA PRO A 111 1.10 13.98 -8.41
C PRO A 111 1.05 15.39 -7.80
N ARG A 112 0.18 16.27 -8.31
CA ARG A 112 0.01 17.62 -7.79
C ARG A 112 -0.58 17.61 -6.38
N LEU A 113 -1.63 16.82 -6.15
CA LEU A 113 -2.25 16.69 -4.83
C LEU A 113 -1.34 15.97 -3.85
N HIS A 114 -0.58 14.96 -4.31
CA HIS A 114 0.41 14.29 -3.48
C HIS A 114 1.51 15.26 -2.98
N ARG A 115 2.01 16.14 -3.85
CA ARG A 115 2.99 17.16 -3.46
C ARG A 115 2.39 18.20 -2.50
N GLU A 116 1.16 18.65 -2.78
CA GLU A 116 0.44 19.58 -1.90
C GLU A 116 0.26 18.98 -0.50
N LEU A 117 -0.16 17.72 -0.42
CA LEU A 117 -0.31 16.99 0.84
C LEU A 117 1.00 16.97 1.62
N HIS A 118 2.12 16.61 0.99
CA HIS A 118 3.43 16.62 1.67
C HIS A 118 3.87 18.00 2.16
N VAL A 119 3.48 19.09 1.51
CA VAL A 119 3.74 20.44 2.03
C VAL A 119 2.97 20.64 3.33
N ARG A 120 1.66 20.38 3.32
CA ARG A 120 0.81 20.54 4.50
C ARG A 120 1.20 19.62 5.66
N LEU A 121 1.60 18.38 5.37
CA LEU A 121 2.07 17.45 6.40
C LEU A 121 3.36 17.93 7.08
N ARG A 122 4.26 18.57 6.33
CA ARG A 122 5.46 19.19 6.93
C ARG A 122 5.09 20.36 7.83
N GLU A 123 4.17 21.22 7.40
CA GLU A 123 3.66 22.33 8.22
C GLU A 123 3.01 21.80 9.51
N LEU A 124 2.10 20.83 9.37
CA LEU A 124 1.43 20.18 10.50
C LEU A 124 2.42 19.55 11.50
N SER A 125 3.51 18.95 11.00
CA SER A 125 4.55 18.34 11.84
C SER A 125 5.32 19.37 12.68
N ASN A 126 5.37 20.63 12.25
CA ASN A 126 5.95 21.72 13.02
C ASN A 126 4.97 22.26 14.07
N GLU A 127 3.66 22.14 13.83
CA GLU A 127 2.60 22.65 14.70
C GLU A 127 2.24 21.67 15.83
N CYS A 128 2.21 20.37 15.53
CA CYS A 128 1.77 19.36 16.49
C CYS A 128 2.50 18.02 16.34
N ASN A 129 2.42 17.19 17.39
CA ASN A 129 3.03 15.86 17.44
C ASN A 129 2.07 14.82 18.05
N GLY A 130 2.53 13.57 18.14
CA GLY A 130 1.81 12.50 18.83
C GLY A 130 0.44 12.21 18.23
N LEU A 131 -0.56 12.04 19.11
CA LEU A 131 -1.92 11.67 18.69
C LEU A 131 -2.60 12.79 17.88
N LEU A 132 -2.37 14.06 18.22
CA LEU A 132 -2.96 15.17 17.49
C LEU A 132 -2.44 15.22 16.04
N HIS A 133 -1.14 15.02 15.85
CA HIS A 133 -0.54 14.91 14.51
C HIS A 133 -1.13 13.75 13.72
N ALA A 134 -1.30 12.59 14.35
CA ALA A 134 -1.89 11.42 13.70
C ALA A 134 -3.34 11.68 13.24
N VAL A 135 -4.17 12.30 14.08
CA VAL A 135 -5.56 12.63 13.73
C VAL A 135 -5.62 13.67 12.62
N ARG A 136 -4.85 14.76 12.73
CA ARG A 136 -4.83 15.83 11.71
C ARG A 136 -4.29 15.36 10.37
N ARG A 137 -3.31 14.44 10.36
CA ARG A 137 -2.81 13.82 9.14
C ARG A 137 -3.89 12.99 8.44
N LEU A 138 -4.69 12.24 9.18
CA LEU A 138 -5.81 11.47 8.63
C LEU A 138 -6.83 12.41 7.96
N GLU A 139 -7.21 13.49 8.66
CA GLU A 139 -8.13 14.50 8.14
C GLU A 139 -7.60 15.13 6.84
N LEU A 140 -6.36 15.64 6.85
CA LEU A 140 -5.73 16.23 5.67
C LEU A 140 -5.65 15.24 4.51
N THR A 141 -5.30 13.99 4.78
CA THR A 141 -5.22 12.97 3.74
C THR A 141 -6.60 12.70 3.13
N GLN A 142 -7.64 12.62 3.96
CA GLN A 142 -9.02 12.43 3.51
C GLN A 142 -9.51 13.58 2.62
N GLU A 143 -9.19 14.83 2.95
CA GLU A 143 -9.48 15.99 2.10
C GLU A 143 -8.87 15.85 0.70
N HIS A 144 -7.63 15.38 0.62
CA HIS A 144 -6.94 15.18 -0.66
C HIS A 144 -7.52 14.01 -1.46
N VAL A 145 -7.96 12.94 -0.78
CA VAL A 145 -8.64 11.80 -1.40
C VAL A 145 -9.97 12.24 -2.02
N VAL A 146 -10.76 13.06 -1.32
CA VAL A 146 -12.03 13.60 -1.86
C VAL A 146 -11.75 14.44 -3.11
N ARG A 147 -10.76 15.33 -3.05
CA ARG A 147 -10.34 16.14 -4.21
C ARG A 147 -9.85 15.27 -5.38
N ALA A 148 -9.07 14.24 -5.10
CA ALA A 148 -8.58 13.30 -6.11
C ALA A 148 -9.72 12.53 -6.78
N THR A 149 -10.66 12.01 -6.00
CA THR A 149 -11.84 11.28 -6.49
C THR A 149 -12.66 12.18 -7.41
N ARG A 150 -12.89 13.44 -7.01
CA ARG A 150 -13.60 14.41 -7.84
C ARG A 150 -12.89 14.69 -9.17
N LEU A 151 -11.55 14.77 -9.16
CA LEU A 151 -10.77 14.95 -10.39
C LEU A 151 -10.84 13.72 -11.31
N ASP A 152 -10.84 12.50 -10.76
CA ASP A 152 -10.97 11.27 -11.55
C ASP A 152 -12.37 11.15 -12.17
N GLU A 153 -13.43 11.48 -11.42
CA GLU A 153 -14.81 11.55 -11.93
C GLU A 153 -14.92 12.52 -13.11
N LEU A 154 -14.38 13.74 -12.95
CA LEU A 154 -14.38 14.73 -14.02
C LEU A 154 -13.58 14.23 -15.22
N ARG A 155 -12.40 13.62 -15.00
CA ARG A 155 -11.60 13.06 -16.10
C ARG A 155 -12.41 12.05 -16.91
N LYS A 156 -13.06 11.09 -16.25
CA LYS A 156 -13.89 10.07 -16.93
C LYS A 156 -15.03 10.70 -17.72
N TYR A 157 -15.72 11.66 -17.11
CA TYR A 157 -16.82 12.38 -17.77
C TYR A 157 -16.38 13.11 -19.04
N TRP A 158 -15.26 13.85 -18.99
CA TRP A 158 -14.81 14.66 -20.12
C TRP A 158 -14.09 13.86 -21.22
N PHE A 159 -13.43 12.74 -20.87
CA PHE A 159 -12.62 11.96 -21.81
C PHE A 159 -13.24 10.61 -22.21
N GLY A 160 -14.41 10.25 -21.67
CA GLY A 160 -15.13 9.03 -22.05
C GLY A 160 -14.43 7.73 -21.60
N GLU A 161 -13.74 7.77 -20.46
CA GLU A 161 -13.11 6.60 -19.82
C GLU A 161 -14.07 5.82 -18.91
#